data_AF-A0A6G1WD94-F1
#
_entry.id   AF-A0A6G1WD94-F1
#
_cell.length_a   1.000
_cell.length_b   1.000
_cell.length_c   1.000
_cell.angle_alpha   90.00
_cell.angle_beta   90.00
_cell.angle_gamma   90.00
#
_symmetry.space_group_name_H-M   'P 1'
#
loop_
_entity.id
_entity.type
_entity.pdbx_description
1 polymer ?
#
loop_
_entity_poly.entity_id
_entity_poly.type
_entity_poly.pdbx_seq_one_letter_code
_entity_poly.pdbx_strand_id
1 'polypeptide(L)' 'MMPLRASAAVAATRRQIAAADPGPLATLRGHDLTVKERSALLDCYATPDRTFLEIATTHGLDRERLQDLWFDLFIKRTV' A
#
# COMPACT_ATOMS: atom_id res chain seq x y z
N MET A 1 -26.00 26.84 -20.45
CA MET A 1 -24.54 26.61 -20.57
C MET A 1 -23.91 27.08 -19.26
N MET A 2 -23.69 26.17 -18.31
CA MET A 2 -23.19 26.46 -16.95
C MET A 2 -22.24 25.35 -16.47
N PRO A 3 -21.28 25.67 -15.57
CA PRO A 3 -19.90 25.23 -15.71
C PRO A 3 -19.47 24.08 -14.78
N LEU A 4 -18.33 23.48 -15.16
CA LEU A 4 -17.46 22.57 -14.40
C LEU A 4 -17.57 22.69 -12.86
N ARG A 5 -18.37 21.84 -12.22
CA ARG A 5 -18.29 21.57 -10.76
C ARG A 5 -17.95 20.09 -10.47
N ALA A 6 -17.18 19.45 -11.36
CA ALA A 6 -16.83 18.03 -11.21
C ALA A 6 -15.50 17.76 -10.48
N SER A 7 -14.66 18.77 -10.22
CA SER A 7 -13.29 18.52 -9.72
C SER A 7 -13.13 18.54 -8.20
N ALA A 8 -14.01 19.20 -7.44
CA ALA A 8 -13.90 19.26 -5.98
C ALA A 8 -14.45 17.99 -5.29
N ALA A 9 -15.53 17.41 -5.82
CA ALA A 9 -16.17 16.23 -5.24
C ALA A 9 -15.27 14.99 -5.33
N VAL A 10 -14.61 14.76 -6.48
CA VAL A 10 -13.65 13.65 -6.64
C VAL A 10 -12.43 13.79 -5.72
N ALA A 11 -11.91 15.01 -5.57
CA ALA A 11 -10.79 15.28 -4.67
C ALA A 11 -11.18 15.08 -3.19
N ALA A 12 -12.41 15.48 -2.81
CA ALA A 12 -12.95 15.28 -1.48
C ALA A 12 -13.18 13.78 -1.18
N THR A 13 -13.76 13.03 -2.13
CA THR A 13 -13.94 11.58 -2.01
C THR A 13 -12.60 10.85 -1.88
N ARG A 14 -11.57 11.21 -2.65
CA ARG A 14 -10.21 10.63 -2.48
C ARG A 14 -9.62 10.92 -1.10
N ARG A 15 -9.81 12.14 -0.57
CA ARG A 15 -9.34 12.50 0.78
C ARG A 15 -10.09 11.75 1.88
N GLN A 16 -11.38 11.45 1.69
CA GLN A 16 -12.16 10.67 2.64
C GLN A 16 -11.79 9.17 2.60
N ILE A 17 -11.51 8.61 1.42
CA ILE A 17 -10.99 7.24 1.30
C ILE A 17 -9.58 7.14 1.90
N ALA A 18 -8.70 8.11 1.63
CA ALA A 18 -7.36 8.19 2.21
C ALA A 18 -7.35 8.50 3.72
N ALA A 19 -8.46 8.99 4.29
CA ALA A 19 -8.63 9.17 5.72
C ALA A 19 -9.22 7.92 6.41
N ALA A 20 -9.93 7.08 5.67
CA ALA A 20 -10.46 5.80 6.15
C ALA A 20 -9.44 4.65 6.04
N ASP A 21 -8.49 4.76 5.09
CA ASP A 21 -7.35 3.86 4.98
C ASP A 21 -6.05 4.59 5.38
N PRO A 22 -5.43 4.29 6.54
CA PRO A 22 -4.07 4.70 6.85
C PRO A 22 -3.21 4.19 5.69
N GLY A 23 -2.82 5.11 4.80
CA GLY A 23 -2.01 4.77 3.64
C GLY A 23 -0.78 3.95 4.03
N PRO A 24 -0.11 3.30 3.07
CA PRO A 24 0.88 2.25 3.35
C PRO A 24 1.96 2.65 4.37
N LEU A 25 2.36 3.92 4.37
CA LEU A 25 3.31 4.45 5.34
C LEU A 25 2.82 4.42 6.80
N ALA A 26 1.53 4.69 7.02
CA ALA A 26 0.93 4.65 8.36
C ALA A 26 0.82 3.21 8.87
N THR A 27 0.40 2.27 8.01
CA THR A 27 0.40 0.83 8.32
C THR A 27 1.82 0.32 8.63
N LEU A 28 2.84 0.72 7.87
CA LEU A 28 4.21 0.24 8.05
C LEU A 28 4.94 0.87 9.26
N ARG A 29 4.46 1.99 9.81
CA ARG A 29 5.16 2.74 10.86
C ARG A 29 5.08 2.08 12.24
N GLY A 30 4.04 1.28 12.47
CA GLY A 30 3.82 0.59 13.76
C GLY A 30 4.43 -0.80 13.87
N HIS A 31 4.99 -1.35 12.78
CA HIS A 31 5.48 -2.72 12.74
C HIS A 31 7.01 -2.79 12.77
N ASP A 32 7.53 -3.81 13.46
CA ASP A 32 8.94 -4.16 13.48
C ASP A 32 9.32 -4.79 12.14
N LEU A 33 9.64 -3.92 11.17
CA LEU A 33 10.02 -4.29 9.82
C LEU A 33 11.45 -3.84 9.57
N THR A 34 12.24 -4.70 8.96
CA THR A 34 13.55 -4.31 8.43
C THR A 34 13.38 -3.28 7.30
N VAL A 35 14.42 -2.50 7.04
CA VAL A 35 14.43 -1.52 5.94
C VAL A 35 14.12 -2.19 4.59
N LYS A 36 14.58 -3.44 4.41
CA LYS A 36 14.30 -4.24 3.20
C LYS A 36 12.82 -4.59 3.08
N GLU A 37 12.21 -5.13 4.15
CA GLU A 37 10.78 -5.48 4.16
C GLU A 37 9.91 -4.26 3.90
N ARG A 38 10.20 -3.13 4.56
CA ARG A 38 9.47 -1.88 4.33
C ARG A 38 9.59 -1.39 2.89
N SER A 39 10.79 -1.47 2.30
CA SER A 39 11.02 -1.05 0.91
C SER A 39 10.29 -1.94 -0.07
N ALA A 40 10.34 -3.26 0.13
CA ALA A 40 9.63 -4.21 -0.71
C ALA A 40 8.11 -4.06 -0.64
N LEU A 41 7.56 -3.82 0.55
CA LEU A 41 6.12 -3.57 0.72
C LEU A 41 5.70 -2.26 0.03
N LEU A 42 6.54 -1.23 0.08
CA LEU A 42 6.29 0.01 -0.66
C LEU A 42 6.39 -0.20 -2.18
N ASP A 43 7.34 -1.02 -2.65
CA ASP A 43 7.49 -1.35 -4.07
C ASP A 43 6.28 -2.18 -4.58
N CYS A 44 5.78 -3.13 -3.77
CA CYS A 44 4.53 -3.85 -4.02
C CYS A 44 3.34 -2.91 -4.16
N TYR A 45 3.27 -1.88 -3.31
CA TYR A 45 2.20 -0.88 -3.37
C TYR A 45 2.36 0.05 -4.59
N ALA A 46 3.59 0.39 -4.97
CA ALA A 46 3.88 1.28 -6.09
C ALA A 46 3.74 0.59 -7.47
N THR A 47 3.98 -0.72 -7.54
CA THR A 47 4.01 -1.49 -8.78
C THR A 47 3.08 -2.71 -8.72
N PRO A 48 1.75 -2.53 -8.83
CA PRO A 48 0.80 -3.64 -8.77
C PRO A 48 0.90 -4.62 -9.95
N ASP A 49 1.62 -4.25 -11.01
CA ASP A 49 1.88 -5.09 -12.19
C ASP A 49 3.01 -6.12 -11.93
N ARG A 50 3.89 -5.85 -10.96
CA ARG A 50 5.01 -6.72 -10.63
C ARG A 50 4.60 -7.80 -9.64
N THR A 51 5.14 -9.00 -9.82
CA THR A 51 4.84 -10.10 -8.91
C THR A 51 5.61 -9.95 -7.59
N PHE A 52 5.05 -10.49 -6.50
CA PHE A 52 5.74 -10.56 -5.21
C PHE A 52 7.10 -11.25 -5.30
N LEU A 53 7.26 -12.23 -6.18
CA LEU A 53 8.53 -12.93 -6.39
C LEU A 53 9.59 -11.99 -6.96
N GLU A 54 9.25 -11.18 -7.96
CA GLU A 54 10.18 -10.23 -8.58
C GLU A 54 10.60 -9.14 -7.59
N ILE A 55 9.66 -8.64 -6.80
CA ILE A 55 9.93 -7.61 -5.80
C ILE A 55 10.78 -8.19 -4.65
N ALA A 56 10.42 -9.37 -4.14
CA ALA A 56 11.20 -10.05 -3.11
C ALA A 56 12.63 -10.32 -3.57
N THR A 57 12.80 -10.78 -4.82
CA THR A 57 14.12 -11.01 -5.44
C THR A 57 14.93 -9.71 -5.51
N THR A 58 14.30 -8.60 -5.92
CA THR A 58 14.95 -7.28 -6.03
C THR A 58 15.46 -6.78 -4.68
N HIS A 59 14.71 -7.03 -3.60
CA HIS A 59 15.06 -6.60 -2.25
C HIS A 59 15.86 -7.63 -1.44
N GLY A 60 16.11 -8.82 -2.00
CA GLY A 60 16.78 -9.93 -1.32
C GLY A 60 15.98 -10.45 -0.13
N LEU A 61 14.67 -10.55 -0.28
CA LEU A 61 13.73 -11.11 0.68
C LEU A 61 13.18 -12.44 0.18
N ASP A 62 12.67 -13.22 1.12
CA ASP A 62 11.88 -14.39 0.76
C ASP A 62 10.49 -13.97 0.25
N ARG A 63 10.04 -14.59 -0.83
CA ARG A 63 8.72 -14.33 -1.43
C ARG A 63 7.60 -14.62 -0.42
N GLU A 64 7.71 -15.72 0.32
CA GLU A 64 6.67 -16.14 1.25
C GLU A 64 6.57 -15.16 2.42
N ARG A 65 7.73 -14.70 2.92
CA ARG A 65 7.79 -13.65 3.95
C ARG A 65 7.14 -12.35 3.49
N LEU A 66 7.42 -11.91 2.26
CA LEU A 66 6.84 -10.68 1.71
C LEU A 66 5.31 -10.81 1.54
N GLN A 67 4.82 -11.96 1.09
CA GLN A 67 3.39 -12.23 0.97
C GLN A 67 2.71 -12.23 2.34
N ASP A 68 3.26 -12.94 3.33
CA ASP A 68 2.68 -13.01 4.68
C ASP A 68 2.54 -11.61 5.29
N LEU A 69 3.60 -10.80 5.21
CA LEU A 69 3.57 -9.40 5.65
C LEU A 69 2.56 -8.57 4.87
N TRP A 70 2.48 -8.73 3.55
CA TRP A 70 1.50 -8.00 2.75
C TRP A 70 0.07 -8.34 3.16
N PHE A 71 -0.25 -9.63 3.30
CA PHE A 71 -1.58 -10.07 3.71
C PHE A 71 -1.89 -9.66 5.15
N ASP A 72 -0.95 -9.78 6.08
CA ASP A 72 -1.15 -9.43 7.49
C ASP A 72 -1.42 -7.93 7.68
N LEU A 73 -0.64 -7.09 6.98
CA LEU A 73 -0.69 -5.64 7.14
C LEU A 73 -1.80 -4.98 6.33
N PHE A 74 -2.02 -5.42 5.10
CA PHE A 74 -2.90 -4.74 4.16
C PHE A 74 -4.25 -5.44 3.95
N ILE A 75 -4.34 -6.76 4.16
CA ILE A 75 -5.55 -7.53 3.87
C ILE A 75 -6.29 -7.97 5.14
N LYS A 76 -5.57 -8.30 6.22
CA LYS A 76 -6.15 -8.76 7.49
C LYS A 76 -6.78 -7.66 8.36
N ARG A 77 -6.71 -6.39 7.94
CA ARG A 77 -7.35 -5.28 8.65
C ARG A 77 -8.86 -5.21 8.39
N THR A 78 -9.58 -6.29 8.65
CA THR A 78 -11.06 -6.32 8.69
C THR A 78 -11.56 -7.35 9.70
N VAL A 79 -11.65 -6.96 10.97
CA VAL A 79 -12.75 -7.33 11.89
C VAL A 79 -13.06 -6.14 12.78
#